data_AF-A0A934HJV8-F1
#
_entry.id   AF-A0A934HJV8-F1
#
_cell.length_a   1.000
_cell.length_b   1.000
_cell.length_c   1.000
_cell.angle_alpha   90.00
_cell.angle_beta   90.00
_cell.angle_gamma   90.00
#
_symmetry.space_group_name_H-M   'P 1'
#
loop_
_entity.id
_entity.type
_entity.pdbx_description
1 polymer ?
#
loop_
_entity_poly.entity_id
_entity_poly.type
_entity_poly.pdbx_seq_one_letter_code
_entity_poly.pdbx_strand_id
1 'polypeptide(L)'
;MSSVQRSALCLFAIGLAALAACGTPEYRAERKHCEAEWMLKIPPVYRQETVTKYRSERRPTGETKCESKGDTLLCQPVMEIVSVPYSALETVDIRKAQRAPQIESCAARACTARYGNRECKT
;
A
#
# COMPACT_ATOMS: atom_id res chain seq x y z
N MET A 1 24.71 -1.82 34.21
CA MET A 1 24.14 -1.98 32.85
C MET A 1 25.08 -1.35 31.85
N SER A 2 25.58 -2.13 30.89
CA SER A 2 26.55 -1.69 29.88
C SER A 2 25.93 -0.70 28.88
N SER A 3 26.75 0.13 28.23
CA SER A 3 26.28 1.12 27.23
C SER A 3 25.52 0.44 26.07
N VAL A 4 25.92 -0.79 25.71
CA VAL A 4 25.27 -1.65 24.72
C VAL A 4 23.82 -1.95 25.10
N GLN A 5 23.55 -2.19 26.39
CA GLN A 5 22.21 -2.50 26.88
C GLN A 5 21.29 -1.28 26.86
N ARG A 6 21.85 -0.07 27.07
CA ARG A 6 21.11 1.20 26.92
C ARG A 6 20.77 1.51 25.46
N SER A 7 21.72 1.31 24.55
CA SER A 7 21.49 1.52 23.11
C SER A 7 20.45 0.55 22.53
N ALA A 8 20.47 -0.71 22.96
CA ALA A 8 19.47 -1.70 22.55
C ALA A 8 18.06 -1.35 23.04
N LEU A 9 17.91 -0.88 24.28
CA LEU A 9 16.63 -0.42 24.82
C LEU A 9 16.09 0.82 24.07
N CYS A 10 16.97 1.77 23.71
CA CYS A 10 16.57 2.94 22.95
C CYS A 10 16.08 2.59 21.54
N LEU A 11 16.79 1.70 20.83
CA LEU A 11 16.38 1.25 19.50
C LEU A 11 15.04 0.49 19.53
N PHE A 12 14.80 -0.30 20.57
CA PHE A 12 13.54 -1.02 20.75
C PHE A 12 12.37 -0.05 21.04
N ALA A 13 12.58 0.96 21.88
CA ALA A 13 11.58 1.99 22.18
C ALA A 13 11.23 2.83 20.95
N ILE A 14 12.20 3.18 20.11
CA ILE A 14 11.98 3.92 18.84
C ILE A 14 11.18 3.06 17.85
N GLY A 15 11.47 1.76 17.76
CA GLY A 15 10.70 0.82 16.94
C GLY A 15 9.23 0.71 17.36
N LEU A 16 8.96 0.66 18.66
CA LEU A 16 7.60 0.65 19.22
C LEU A 16 6.84 1.95 18.91
N ALA A 17 7.49 3.11 18.99
CA ALA A 17 6.88 4.39 18.63
C ALA A 17 6.58 4.50 17.13
N ALA A 18 7.44 3.96 16.26
CA ALA A 18 7.23 3.95 14.82
C ALA A 18 6.06 3.05 14.41
N LEU A 19 5.82 1.94 15.12
CA LEU A 19 4.67 1.05 14.88
C LEU A 19 3.33 1.72 15.25
N ALA A 20 3.33 2.68 16.17
CA ALA A 20 2.15 3.46 16.56
C ALA A 20 1.77 4.54 15.52
N ALA A 21 2.62 4.83 14.53
CA ALA A 21 2.33 5.83 13.49
C ALA A 21 1.26 5.37 12.48
N CYS A 22 0.80 4.11 12.55
CA CYS A 22 -0.27 3.59 11.69
C CYS A 22 -1.67 3.96 12.23
N GLY A 23 -1.95 5.23 12.49
CA GLY A 23 -3.25 5.71 13.00
C GLY A 23 -3.52 5.33 14.46
N THR A 24 -4.15 6.24 15.20
CA THR A 24 -4.44 6.06 16.63
C THR A 24 -5.41 4.88 16.85
N PRO A 25 -5.27 4.11 17.94
CA PRO A 25 -6.20 3.02 18.24
C PRO A 25 -7.65 3.53 18.35
N GLU A 26 -7.85 4.76 18.82
CA GLU A 26 -9.12 5.45 18.92
C GLU A 26 -9.75 5.66 17.53
N TYR A 27 -8.98 6.18 16.56
CA TYR A 27 -9.47 6.37 15.19
C TYR A 27 -9.87 5.04 14.55
N ARG A 28 -9.09 3.97 14.78
CA ARG A 28 -9.41 2.63 14.27
C ARG A 28 -10.71 2.09 14.87
N ALA A 29 -10.97 2.34 16.15
CA ALA A 29 -12.20 1.92 16.81
C ALA A 29 -13.43 2.64 16.23
N GLU A 30 -13.37 3.97 16.11
CA GLU A 30 -14.45 4.77 15.53
C GLU A 30 -14.69 4.40 14.05
N ARG A 31 -13.61 4.20 13.29
CA ARG A 31 -13.71 3.77 11.90
C ARG A 31 -14.42 2.42 11.76
N LYS A 32 -14.12 1.43 12.62
CA LYS A 32 -14.82 0.13 12.58
C LYS A 32 -16.32 0.25 12.84
N HIS A 33 -16.72 1.13 13.76
CA HIS A 33 -18.13 1.39 14.02
C HIS A 33 -18.82 1.98 12.78
N CYS A 34 -18.21 3.00 12.19
CA CYS A 34 -18.69 3.61 10.93
C CYS A 34 -18.68 2.62 9.76
N GLU A 35 -17.69 1.72 9.67
CA GLU A 35 -17.66 0.64 8.66
C GLU A 35 -18.90 -0.25 8.78
N ALA A 36 -19.25 -0.69 9.99
CA ALA A 36 -20.44 -1.52 10.20
C ALA A 36 -21.73 -0.80 9.78
N GLU A 37 -21.88 0.47 10.16
CA GLU A 37 -23.05 1.28 9.79
C GLU A 37 -23.18 1.45 8.26
N TRP A 38 -22.08 1.82 7.60
CA TRP A 38 -22.10 2.11 6.16
C TRP A 38 -22.10 0.87 5.28
N MET A 39 -21.68 -0.29 5.81
CA MET A 39 -21.88 -1.58 5.13
C MET A 39 -23.36 -1.98 5.08
N LEU A 40 -24.19 -1.52 6.02
CA LEU A 40 -25.64 -1.73 5.97
C LEU A 40 -26.31 -0.73 5.02
N LYS A 41 -25.90 0.55 5.05
CA LYS A 41 -26.47 1.61 4.20
C LYS A 41 -26.06 1.48 2.73
N ILE A 42 -24.81 1.10 2.46
CA ILE A 42 -24.26 0.92 1.12
C ILE A 42 -23.56 -0.45 1.04
N PRO A 43 -24.32 -1.55 0.92
CA PRO A 43 -23.74 -2.90 0.94
C PRO A 43 -22.71 -3.10 -0.19
N PRO A 44 -21.74 -4.01 -0.05
CA PRO A 44 -20.82 -4.28 -1.15
C PRO A 44 -21.58 -4.84 -2.37
N VAL A 45 -21.21 -4.43 -3.57
CA VAL A 45 -21.66 -5.06 -4.82
C VAL A 45 -20.43 -5.47 -5.59
N TYR A 46 -20.23 -6.77 -5.65
CA TYR A 46 -19.10 -7.34 -6.34
C TYR A 46 -19.43 -7.54 -7.82
N ARG A 47 -18.58 -7.02 -8.69
CA ARG A 47 -18.66 -7.20 -10.14
C ARG A 47 -17.29 -7.60 -10.67
N GLN A 48 -17.27 -8.42 -11.72
CA GLN A 48 -16.05 -8.65 -12.48
C GLN A 48 -15.77 -7.45 -13.38
N GLU A 49 -14.65 -6.78 -13.15
CA GLU A 49 -14.20 -5.68 -13.99
C GLU A 49 -12.83 -6.02 -14.61
N THR A 50 -12.64 -5.56 -15.84
CA THR A 50 -11.35 -5.63 -16.51
C THR A 50 -10.44 -4.54 -15.95
N VAL A 51 -9.41 -4.94 -15.20
CA VAL A 51 -8.42 -4.03 -14.64
C VAL A 51 -7.10 -4.15 -15.40
N THR A 52 -6.43 -3.02 -15.60
CA THR A 52 -5.07 -3.00 -16.16
C THR A 52 -4.07 -3.24 -15.05
N LYS A 53 -3.37 -4.37 -15.14
CA LYS A 53 -2.24 -4.70 -14.27
C LYS A 53 -0.93 -4.57 -15.02
N TYR A 54 0.16 -4.51 -14.26
CA TYR A 54 1.49 -4.40 -14.82
C TYR A 54 2.34 -5.58 -14.37
N ARG A 55 3.16 -6.10 -15.28
CA ARG A 55 4.18 -7.10 -14.96
C ARG A 55 5.52 -6.66 -15.54
N SER A 56 6.58 -7.00 -14.83
CA SER A 56 7.94 -6.74 -15.29
C SER A 56 8.37 -7.84 -16.25
N GLU A 57 8.75 -7.46 -17.46
CA GLU A 57 9.30 -8.36 -18.47
C GLU A 57 10.70 -7.92 -18.86
N ARG A 58 11.59 -8.89 -19.08
CA ARG A 58 12.93 -8.62 -19.59
C ARG A 58 12.88 -8.59 -21.11
N ARG A 59 13.18 -7.46 -21.73
CA ARG A 59 13.16 -7.29 -23.19
C ARG A 59 14.50 -6.77 -23.71
N PRO A 60 14.93 -7.15 -24.91
CA PRO A 60 16.13 -6.59 -25.52
C PRO A 60 15.87 -5.13 -25.89
N THR A 61 16.83 -4.25 -25.61
CA THR A 61 16.75 -2.81 -25.93
C THR A 61 16.89 -2.53 -27.44
N GLY A 62 17.36 -3.52 -28.20
CA GLY A 62 17.78 -3.36 -29.60
C GLY A 62 19.29 -3.08 -29.73
N GLU A 63 19.99 -2.79 -28.64
CA GLU A 63 21.44 -2.67 -28.63
C GLU A 63 22.11 -4.03 -28.41
N THR A 64 23.31 -4.20 -28.98
CA THR A 64 24.13 -5.39 -28.80
C THR A 64 25.51 -4.97 -28.34
N LYS A 65 25.99 -5.55 -27.25
CA LYS A 65 27.36 -5.35 -26.77
C LYS A 65 28.21 -6.52 -27.23
N CYS A 66 29.23 -6.22 -28.03
CA CYS A 66 30.18 -7.22 -28.52
C CYS A 66 31.54 -7.04 -27.84
N GLU A 67 32.11 -8.13 -27.34
CA GLU A 67 33.44 -8.16 -26.75
C GLU A 67 34.30 -9.19 -27.50
N SER A 68 35.51 -8.79 -27.88
CA SER A 68 36.47 -9.68 -28.55
C SER A 68 37.31 -10.39 -27.50
N LYS A 69 37.36 -11.73 -27.57
CA LYS A 69 38.12 -12.58 -26.65
C LYS A 69 39.00 -13.53 -27.46
N GLY A 70 40.24 -13.10 -27.73
CA GLY A 70 41.12 -13.79 -28.69
C GLY A 70 40.58 -13.68 -30.11
N ASP A 71 40.47 -14.80 -30.82
CA ASP A 71 39.88 -14.89 -32.17
C ASP A 71 38.34 -14.97 -32.17
N THR A 72 37.69 -14.95 -31.01
CA THR A 72 36.23 -15.08 -30.90
C THR A 72 35.57 -13.76 -30.56
N LEU A 73 34.57 -13.36 -31.36
CA LEU A 73 33.70 -12.22 -31.06
C LEU A 73 32.42 -12.70 -30.39
N LEU A 74 32.18 -12.26 -29.14
CA LEU A 74 30.98 -12.61 -28.38
C LEU A 74 30.06 -11.39 -28.32
N CYS A 75 28.90 -11.49 -28.95
CA CYS A 75 27.87 -10.45 -28.97
C CYS A 75 26.67 -10.87 -28.11
N GLN A 76 26.29 -10.03 -27.14
CA GLN A 76 25.11 -10.25 -26.31
C GLN A 76 24.16 -9.05 -26.42
N PRO A 77 22.84 -9.29 -26.56
CA PRO A 77 21.87 -8.20 -26.55
C PRO A 77 21.83 -7.55 -25.17
N VAL A 78 21.79 -6.21 -25.15
CA VAL A 78 21.56 -5.47 -23.91
C VAL A 78 20.09 -5.63 -23.55
N MET A 79 19.84 -6.06 -22.32
CA MET A 79 18.50 -6.35 -21.83
C MET A 79 18.05 -5.28 -20.84
N GLU A 80 16.80 -4.85 -20.95
CA GLU A 80 16.14 -3.96 -20.01
C GLU A 80 14.92 -4.62 -19.36
N ILE A 81 14.47 -4.07 -18.23
CA ILE A 81 13.23 -4.47 -17.56
C ILE A 81 12.16 -3.45 -17.89
N VAL A 82 11.12 -3.88 -18.59
CA VAL A 82 9.99 -3.03 -18.95
C VAL A 82 8.73 -3.43 -18.19
N SER A 83 7.91 -2.44 -17.87
CA SER A 83 6.59 -2.64 -17.26
C SER A 83 5.54 -2.79 -18.36
N VAL A 84 4.96 -3.97 -18.48
CA VAL A 84 4.02 -4.32 -19.56
C VAL A 84 2.60 -4.39 -18.99
N PRO A 85 1.65 -3.59 -19.52
CA PRO A 85 0.26 -3.67 -19.11
C PRO A 85 -0.40 -4.96 -19.63
N TYR A 86 -1.23 -5.59 -18.83
CA TYR A 86 -2.11 -6.69 -19.23
C TYR A 86 -3.48 -6.53 -18.58
N SER A 87 -4.52 -6.98 -19.30
CA SER A 87 -5.89 -6.99 -18.78
C SER A 87 -6.10 -8.22 -17.90
N ALA A 88 -6.64 -8.01 -16.71
CA ALA A 88 -7.05 -9.06 -15.79
C ALA A 88 -8.51 -8.85 -15.39
N LEU A 89 -9.26 -9.93 -15.22
CA LEU A 89 -10.60 -9.87 -14.62
C LEU A 89 -10.45 -9.96 -13.11
N GLU A 90 -10.95 -8.95 -12.39
CA GLU A 90 -10.98 -8.94 -10.93
C GLU A 90 -12.38 -8.71 -10.40
N THR A 91 -12.68 -9.34 -9.27
CA THR A 91 -13.90 -9.07 -8.51
C THR A 91 -13.71 -7.80 -7.68
N VAL A 92 -14.33 -6.71 -8.12
CA VAL A 92 -14.23 -5.38 -7.49
C VAL A 92 -15.55 -5.04 -6.81
N ASP A 93 -15.48 -4.45 -5.61
CA ASP A 93 -16.65 -3.82 -5.00
C ASP A 93 -16.87 -2.43 -5.59
N ILE A 94 -17.81 -2.32 -6.52
CA ILE A 94 -18.09 -1.08 -7.26
C ILE A 94 -18.62 0.03 -6.35
N ARG A 95 -19.23 -0.33 -5.20
CA ARG A 95 -19.77 0.64 -4.25
C ARG A 95 -18.74 1.08 -3.21
N LYS A 96 -17.56 0.48 -3.19
CA LYS A 96 -16.47 0.86 -2.27
C LYS A 96 -16.07 2.33 -2.45
N ALA A 97 -16.02 2.82 -3.70
CA ALA A 97 -15.68 4.22 -3.99
C ALA A 97 -16.70 5.21 -3.40
N GLN A 98 -17.97 4.83 -3.35
CA GLN A 98 -19.02 5.64 -2.72
C GLN A 98 -19.00 5.48 -1.20
N ARG A 99 -18.77 4.27 -0.69
CA ARG A 99 -18.85 3.95 0.74
C ARG A 99 -17.65 4.45 1.54
N ALA A 100 -16.43 4.33 1.02
CA ALA A 100 -15.21 4.66 1.76
C ALA A 100 -15.14 6.12 2.25
N PRO A 101 -15.51 7.14 1.44
CA PRO A 101 -15.56 8.53 1.92
C PRO A 101 -16.58 8.75 3.02
N GLN A 102 -17.69 8.00 3.01
CA GLN A 102 -18.74 8.11 4.02
C GLN A 102 -18.27 7.55 5.37
N ILE A 103 -17.57 6.41 5.33
CA ILE A 103 -16.91 5.81 6.49
C ILE A 103 -15.89 6.80 7.08
N GLU A 104 -15.03 7.36 6.23
CA GLU A 104 -13.99 8.30 6.66
C GLU A 104 -14.58 9.56 7.28
N SER A 105 -15.61 10.14 6.65
CA SER A 105 -16.31 11.31 7.18
C SER A 105 -17.02 11.02 8.51
N CYS A 106 -17.65 9.85 8.63
CA CYS A 106 -18.25 9.39 9.88
C CYS A 106 -17.22 9.32 11.00
N ALA A 107 -16.09 8.65 10.76
CA ALA A 107 -15.02 8.50 11.74
C ALA A 107 -14.44 9.87 12.13
N ALA A 108 -14.16 10.73 11.15
CA ALA A 108 -13.63 12.07 11.41
C ALA A 108 -14.58 12.93 12.26
N ARG A 109 -15.89 12.88 12.00
CA ARG A 109 -16.89 13.62 12.81
C ARG A 109 -16.99 13.07 14.23
N ALA A 110 -17.01 11.75 14.39
CA ALA A 110 -17.00 11.11 15.70
C ALA A 110 -15.74 11.48 16.50
N CYS A 111 -14.57 11.46 15.84
CA CYS A 111 -13.31 11.88 16.42
C CYS A 111 -13.31 13.35 16.83
N THR A 112 -13.77 14.26 15.95
CA THR A 112 -13.82 15.69 16.27
C THR A 112 -14.76 15.96 17.45
N ALA A 113 -15.90 15.27 17.52
CA ALA A 113 -16.85 15.44 18.63
C ALA A 113 -16.28 14.96 19.99
N ARG A 114 -15.42 13.92 19.99
CA ARG A 114 -14.88 13.33 21.22
C ARG A 114 -13.52 13.88 21.65
N TYR A 115 -12.63 14.14 20.69
CA TYR A 115 -11.23 14.48 20.90
C TYR A 115 -10.86 15.88 20.37
N GLY A 116 -11.81 16.61 19.77
CA GLY A 116 -11.56 17.94 19.20
C GLY A 116 -10.75 17.94 17.89
N ASN A 117 -10.35 16.77 17.37
CA ASN A 117 -9.58 16.65 16.14
C ASN A 117 -10.04 15.43 15.30
N ARG A 118 -9.75 15.46 13.99
CA ARG A 118 -10.23 14.45 13.03
C ARG A 118 -9.53 13.08 13.16
N GLU A 119 -8.39 13.04 13.83
CA GLU A 119 -7.53 11.85 13.93
C GLU A 119 -7.71 11.12 15.25
N CYS A 120 -8.68 11.52 16.09
CA CYS A 120 -8.88 10.99 17.44
C CYS A 120 -7.56 11.00 18.25
N LYS A 121 -6.71 12.02 18.06
CA LYS A 121 -5.49 12.18 18.84
C LYS A 121 -5.86 12.65 20.24
N THR A 122 -5.45 11.90 21.26
CA THR A 122 -5.54 12.26 22.68
C THR A 122 -4.29 13.01 23.12
#